data_AF-A0A397DDN6-F1
#
_entry.id   AF-A0A397DDN6-F1
#
_cell.length_a   1.000
_cell.length_b   1.000
_cell.length_c   1.000
_cell.angle_alpha   90.00
_cell.angle_beta   90.00
_cell.angle_gamma   90.00
#
_symmetry.space_group_name_H-M   'P 1'
#
loop_
_entity.id
_entity.type
_entity.pdbx_description
1 polymer ?
#
loop_
_entity_poly.entity_id
_entity_poly.type
_entity_poly.pdbx_seq_one_letter_code
_entity_poly.pdbx_strand_id
1 'polypeptide(L)'
;MEFELIGILLGLAIYNGVILDLHFPPLVYKKLMEQSVTLSDVEASQPALGRGLRQLLLFDGDVESVFQRSFQVSYQVFGEMKTIDLVPNAFHRGFHLVCGGHALALFRCEELELLLCGSPDLDFEALESVTQYDSGFSEHSDVIKYVLLLAD
;
A
#
# COMPACT_ATOMS: atom_id res chain seq x y z
N MET A 1 9.88 -16.57 2.47
CA MET A 1 9.12 -16.59 3.73
C MET A 1 8.70 -15.19 4.16
N GLU A 2 9.61 -14.22 4.26
CA GLU A 2 9.27 -12.88 4.77
C GLU A 2 8.10 -12.21 4.02
N PHE A 3 8.17 -12.11 2.69
CA PHE A 3 7.09 -11.50 1.90
C PHE A 3 5.75 -12.21 2.02
N GLU A 4 5.75 -13.53 2.19
CA GLU A 4 4.52 -14.32 2.35
C GLU A 4 3.88 -14.06 3.71
N LEU A 5 4.68 -13.94 4.77
CA LEU A 5 4.19 -13.54 6.08
C LEU A 5 3.57 -12.13 6.04
N ILE A 6 4.21 -11.18 5.36
CA ILE A 6 3.66 -9.83 5.20
C ILE A 6 2.31 -9.89 4.47
N GLY A 7 2.20 -10.71 3.42
CA GLY A 7 0.93 -10.94 2.72
C GLY A 7 -0.16 -11.47 3.66
N ILE A 8 0.15 -12.49 4.46
CA ILE A 8 -0.78 -13.06 5.45
C ILE A 8 -1.22 -11.99 6.47
N LEU A 9 -0.27 -11.22 7.01
CA LEU A 9 -0.57 -10.15 7.97
C LEU A 9 -1.49 -9.09 7.37
N LEU A 10 -1.25 -8.70 6.12
CA LEU A 10 -2.09 -7.74 5.41
C LEU A 10 -3.52 -8.28 5.20
N GLY A 11 -3.64 -9.54 4.79
CA GLY A 11 -4.94 -10.19 4.64
C GLY A 11 -5.69 -10.32 5.98
N LEU A 12 -4.98 -10.64 7.07
CA LEU A 12 -5.56 -10.69 8.41
C LEU A 12 -6.02 -9.32 8.89
N ALA A 13 -5.29 -8.26 8.55
CA ALA A 13 -5.68 -6.90 8.91
C ALA A 13 -7.02 -6.52 8.24
N ILE A 14 -7.14 -6.75 6.93
CA ILE A 14 -8.40 -6.53 6.20
C ILE A 14 -9.52 -7.41 6.76
N TYR A 15 -9.27 -8.71 6.94
CA TYR A 15 -10.29 -9.65 7.41
C TYR A 15 -10.83 -9.30 8.80
N ASN A 16 -9.97 -8.81 9.70
CA ASN A 16 -10.34 -8.44 11.07
C ASN A 16 -10.74 -6.96 11.21
N GLY A 17 -10.73 -6.16 10.14
CA GLY A 17 -11.01 -4.73 10.21
C GLY A 17 -9.97 -3.92 10.99
N VAL A 18 -8.71 -4.37 10.99
CA VAL A 18 -7.58 -3.67 11.62
C VAL A 18 -6.94 -2.75 10.58
N ILE A 19 -6.84 -1.46 10.93
CA ILE A 19 -6.20 -0.44 10.10
C ILE A 19 -4.68 -0.54 10.21
N LEU A 20 -3.98 -0.40 9.07
CA LEU A 20 -2.52 -0.35 8.97
C LEU A 20 -2.07 0.97 8.35
N ASP A 21 -1.03 1.59 8.92
CA ASP A 21 -0.38 2.77 8.35
C ASP A 21 0.59 2.37 7.22
N LEU A 22 0.04 1.92 6.08
CA LEU A 22 0.79 1.38 4.94
C LEU A 22 0.24 1.91 3.61
N HIS A 23 0.71 3.08 3.20
CA HIS A 23 0.34 3.66 1.90
C HIS A 23 1.20 3.10 0.76
N PHE A 24 0.68 2.09 0.07
CA PHE A 24 1.35 1.54 -1.11
C PHE A 24 1.09 2.37 -2.38
N PRO A 25 2.00 2.32 -3.35
CA PRO A 25 1.71 2.82 -4.69
C PRO A 25 0.50 2.11 -5.31
N PRO A 26 -0.34 2.79 -6.12
CA PRO A 26 -1.56 2.22 -6.71
C PRO A 26 -1.38 0.89 -7.45
N LEU A 27 -0.21 0.66 -8.05
CA LEU A 27 0.12 -0.59 -8.75
C LEU A 27 0.06 -1.82 -7.83
N VAL A 28 0.32 -1.66 -6.53
CA VAL A 28 0.29 -2.75 -5.55
C VAL A 28 -1.15 -3.17 -5.31
N TYR A 29 -2.06 -2.22 -5.13
CA TYR A 29 -3.49 -2.51 -4.99
C TYR A 29 -4.06 -3.17 -6.25
N LYS A 30 -3.71 -2.68 -7.45
CA LYS A 30 -4.07 -3.36 -8.70
C LYS A 30 -3.61 -4.81 -8.71
N LYS A 31 -2.37 -5.07 -8.27
CA LYS A 31 -1.80 -6.42 -8.22
C LYS A 31 -2.52 -7.32 -7.21
N LEU A 32 -2.96 -6.78 -6.07
CA LEU A 32 -3.75 -7.50 -5.05
C LEU A 32 -5.17 -7.82 -5.51
N MET A 33 -5.76 -6.97 -6.35
CA MET A 33 -7.08 -7.18 -6.94
C MET A 33 -7.05 -8.07 -8.19
N GLU A 34 -5.93 -8.76 -8.45
CA GLU A 34 -5.71 -9.59 -9.64
C GLU A 34 -5.87 -8.83 -10.98
N GLN A 35 -5.74 -7.50 -10.97
CA GLN A 35 -5.80 -6.67 -12.17
C GLN A 35 -4.46 -6.70 -12.92
N SER A 36 -4.52 -6.54 -14.25
CA SER A 36 -3.32 -6.45 -15.09
C SER A 36 -2.58 -5.12 -14.85
N VAL A 37 -1.35 -5.21 -14.37
CA VAL A 37 -0.44 -4.06 -14.23
C VAL A 37 0.24 -3.80 -15.57
N THR A 38 0.21 -2.56 -16.04
CA THR A 38 0.79 -2.11 -17.32
C THR A 38 2.06 -1.30 -17.11
N LEU A 39 2.83 -1.08 -18.18
CA LEU A 39 4.02 -0.22 -18.13
C LEU A 39 3.68 1.23 -17.71
N SER A 40 2.48 1.71 -18.06
CA SER A 40 2.01 3.03 -17.64
C SER A 40 1.80 3.12 -16.13
N ASP A 41 1.36 2.05 -15.48
CA ASP A 41 1.23 1.99 -14.02
C ASP A 41 2.62 2.05 -13.34
N VAL A 42 3.60 1.36 -13.93
CA VAL A 42 4.99 1.39 -13.46
C VAL A 42 5.59 2.78 -13.66
N GLU A 43 5.32 3.45 -14.79
CA GLU A 43 5.81 4.81 -15.03
C GLU A 43 5.18 5.85 -14.12
N ALA A 44 3.89 5.70 -13.78
CA ALA A 44 3.21 6.58 -12.83
C ALA A 44 3.83 6.49 -11.42
N SER A 45 4.23 5.28 -10.99
CA SER A 45 4.84 5.07 -9.67
C SER A 45 6.36 5.30 -9.67
N GLN A 46 7.05 4.89 -10.73
CA GLN A 46 8.51 4.94 -10.87
C GLN A 46 8.89 5.43 -12.27
N PRO A 47 8.87 6.75 -12.50
CA PRO A 47 9.06 7.31 -13.84
C PRO A 47 10.39 6.93 -14.49
N ALA A 48 11.48 6.91 -13.70
CA ALA A 48 12.80 6.54 -14.21
C ALA A 48 12.86 5.07 -14.66
N LEU A 49 12.28 4.16 -13.86
CA LEU A 49 12.21 2.75 -14.21
C LEU A 49 11.29 2.53 -15.42
N GLY A 50 10.11 3.16 -15.45
CA GLY A 50 9.17 3.08 -16.57
C GLY A 50 9.78 3.54 -17.88
N ARG A 51 10.52 4.65 -17.88
CA ARG A 51 11.28 5.11 -19.06
C ARG A 51 12.34 4.11 -19.49
N GLY A 52 13.12 3.58 -18.55
CA GLY A 52 14.16 2.58 -18.84
C GLY A 52 13.58 1.29 -19.45
N LEU A 53 12.47 0.79 -18.89
CA LEU A 53 11.76 -0.37 -19.43
C LEU A 53 11.15 -0.07 -20.82
N ARG A 54 10.64 1.14 -21.05
CA ARG A 54 10.17 1.56 -22.38
C ARG A 54 11.30 1.62 -23.39
N GLN A 55 12.47 2.16 -23.00
CA GLN A 55 13.65 2.16 -23.86
C GLN A 55 14.10 0.74 -24.19
N LEU A 56 14.10 -0.16 -23.21
CA LEU A 56 14.41 -1.57 -23.42
C LEU A 56 13.42 -2.25 -24.37
N LEU A 57 12.14 -1.93 -24.24
CA LEU A 57 11.07 -2.46 -25.11
C LEU A 57 11.20 -1.98 -26.56
N LEU A 58 11.68 -0.75 -26.77
CA LEU A 58 11.88 -0.15 -28.09
C LEU A 58 13.29 -0.40 -28.67
N PHE A 59 14.12 -1.15 -27.95
CA PHE A 59 15.50 -1.40 -28.38
C PHE A 59 15.53 -2.38 -29.54
N ASP A 60 16.08 -1.95 -30.68
CA ASP A 60 16.13 -2.71 -31.93
C ASP A 60 17.37 -3.63 -32.02
N GLY A 61 17.87 -4.11 -30.88
CA GLY A 61 19.05 -4.96 -30.78
C GLY A 61 18.85 -6.11 -29.80
N ASP A 62 19.86 -6.97 -29.68
CA ASP A 62 19.80 -8.07 -28.73
C ASP A 62 19.94 -7.55 -27.29
N VAL A 63 18.84 -7.62 -26.54
CA VAL A 63 18.78 -7.15 -25.16
C VAL A 63 19.71 -7.96 -24.25
N GLU A 64 19.82 -9.26 -24.50
CA GLU A 64 20.59 -10.17 -23.64
C GLU A 64 22.08 -9.83 -23.68
N SER A 65 22.68 -9.75 -24.86
CA SER A 65 24.11 -9.42 -25.00
C SER A 65 24.46 -7.98 -24.63
N VAL A 66 23.54 -7.02 -24.83
CA VAL A 66 23.83 -5.60 -24.60
C VAL A 66 23.67 -5.19 -23.14
N PHE A 67 22.61 -5.66 -22.47
CA PHE A 67 22.28 -5.21 -21.12
C PHE A 67 22.67 -6.19 -20.03
N GLN A 68 22.86 -7.48 -20.36
CA GLN A 68 23.26 -8.55 -19.45
C GLN A 68 22.50 -8.55 -18.11
N ARG A 69 21.21 -8.18 -18.12
CA ARG A 69 20.39 -8.08 -16.91
C ARG A 69 19.68 -9.39 -16.62
N SER A 70 19.69 -9.77 -15.35
CA SER A 70 18.88 -10.85 -14.77
C SER A 70 17.60 -10.28 -14.12
N PHE A 71 16.67 -11.15 -13.71
CA PHE A 71 15.44 -10.77 -12.98
C PHE A 71 15.75 -10.41 -11.51
N GLN A 72 16.53 -9.36 -11.33
CA GLN A 72 17.02 -8.85 -10.05
C GLN A 72 16.69 -7.37 -9.89
N VAL A 73 16.54 -6.93 -8.65
CA VAL A 73 16.40 -5.51 -8.29
C VAL A 73 17.51 -5.11 -7.34
N SER A 74 18.06 -3.92 -7.55
CA SER A 74 19.10 -3.35 -6.71
C SER A 74 18.61 -2.05 -6.08
N TYR A 75 18.77 -1.91 -4.77
CA TYR A 75 18.38 -0.72 -4.02
C TYR A 75 19.38 -0.44 -2.90
N GLN A 76 19.50 0.82 -2.51
CA GLN A 76 20.45 1.25 -1.49
C GLN A 76 19.81 1.20 -0.09
N VAL A 77 20.47 0.52 0.84
CA VAL A 77 20.04 0.36 2.23
C VAL A 77 21.20 0.75 3.14
N PHE A 78 21.04 1.79 3.94
CA PHE A 78 22.09 2.31 4.84
C PHE A 78 23.43 2.60 4.14
N GLY A 79 23.38 3.07 2.88
CA GLY A 79 24.56 3.35 2.07
C GLY A 79 25.11 2.16 1.29
N GLU A 80 24.70 0.94 1.60
CA GLU A 80 25.11 -0.27 0.89
C GLU A 80 24.12 -0.61 -0.24
N MET A 81 24.65 -0.96 -1.41
CA MET A 81 23.83 -1.47 -2.51
C MET A 81 23.51 -2.94 -2.26
N LYS A 82 22.22 -3.25 -2.08
CA LYS A 82 21.73 -4.63 -2.01
C LYS A 82 21.06 -5.00 -3.32
N THR A 83 21.43 -6.16 -3.85
CA THR A 83 20.78 -6.78 -5.02
C THR A 83 20.08 -8.03 -4.56
N ILE A 84 18.80 -8.15 -4.90
CA ILE A 84 17.98 -9.33 -4.58
C ILE A 84 17.31 -9.86 -5.84
N ASP A 85 17.12 -11.18 -5.90
CA ASP A 85 16.28 -11.81 -6.91
C ASP A 85 14.82 -11.43 -6.69
N LEU A 86 14.11 -11.15 -7.79
CA LEU A 86 12.68 -10.91 -7.74
C LEU A 86 11.98 -12.22 -7.35
N VAL A 87 11.40 -12.26 -6.15
CA VAL A 87 10.64 -13.43 -5.69
C VAL A 87 9.23 -13.38 -6.28
N PRO A 88 8.84 -14.31 -7.16
CA PRO A 88 7.53 -14.27 -7.78
C PRO A 88 6.44 -14.57 -6.74
N ASN A 89 5.48 -13.67 -6.66
CA ASN A 89 4.17 -13.86 -6.02
C ASN A 89 4.19 -14.27 -4.53
N ALA A 90 5.30 -14.16 -3.79
CA ALA A 90 5.33 -14.58 -2.38
C ALA A 90 4.34 -13.80 -1.53
N PHE A 91 4.34 -12.47 -1.67
CA PHE A 91 3.37 -11.59 -1.02
C PHE A 91 1.93 -11.88 -1.43
N HIS A 92 1.68 -12.00 -2.74
CA HIS A 92 0.37 -12.33 -3.29
C HIS A 92 -0.16 -13.66 -2.72
N ARG A 93 0.66 -14.72 -2.69
CA ARG A 93 0.25 -16.01 -2.11
C ARG A 93 -0.16 -15.85 -0.66
N GLY A 94 0.65 -15.17 0.15
CA GLY A 94 0.34 -14.92 1.55
C GLY A 94 -0.98 -14.18 1.77
N PHE A 95 -1.21 -13.13 0.98
CA PHE A 95 -2.42 -12.34 1.05
C PHE A 95 -3.68 -13.14 0.68
N HIS A 96 -3.65 -13.85 -0.45
CA HIS A 96 -4.80 -14.61 -0.95
C HIS A 96 -5.10 -15.89 -0.15
N LEU A 97 -4.21 -16.32 0.75
CA LEU A 97 -4.53 -17.37 1.73
C LEU A 97 -5.61 -16.90 2.73
N VAL A 98 -5.71 -15.59 2.97
CA VAL A 98 -6.65 -15.00 3.93
C VAL A 98 -7.75 -14.23 3.20
N CYS A 99 -7.36 -13.33 2.30
CA CYS A 99 -8.27 -12.49 1.51
C CYS A 99 -8.30 -12.98 0.06
N GLY A 100 -8.81 -14.19 -0.16
CA GLY A 100 -8.99 -14.75 -1.50
C GLY A 100 -10.36 -14.45 -2.11
N GLY A 101 -10.45 -14.48 -3.45
CA GLY A 101 -11.72 -14.57 -4.18
C GLY A 101 -12.19 -13.29 -4.86
N HIS A 102 -13.32 -13.40 -5.57
CA HIS A 102 -13.83 -12.38 -6.49
C HIS A 102 -14.27 -11.07 -5.81
N ALA A 103 -14.48 -11.07 -4.49
CA ALA A 103 -14.90 -9.86 -3.77
C ALA A 103 -13.87 -8.73 -3.90
N LEU A 104 -12.57 -9.07 -3.94
CA LEU A 104 -11.51 -8.07 -4.12
C LEU A 104 -11.56 -7.38 -5.49
N ALA A 105 -12.01 -8.09 -6.52
CA ALA A 105 -12.16 -7.53 -7.86
C ALA A 105 -13.31 -6.52 -7.97
N LEU A 106 -14.16 -6.41 -6.93
CA LEU A 106 -15.26 -5.44 -6.88
C LEU A 106 -14.80 -4.06 -6.41
N PHE A 107 -13.63 -3.95 -5.77
CA PHE A 107 -13.10 -2.69 -5.26
C PHE A 107 -12.37 -1.89 -6.34
N ARG A 108 -12.39 -0.57 -6.20
CA ARG A 108 -11.39 0.32 -6.79
C ARG A 108 -10.13 0.35 -5.90
N CYS A 109 -9.01 0.81 -6.46
CA CYS A 109 -7.73 0.88 -5.73
C CYS A 109 -7.89 1.71 -4.45
N GLU A 110 -8.62 2.82 -4.53
CA GLU A 110 -8.83 3.77 -3.45
C GLU A 110 -9.74 3.18 -2.36
N GLU A 111 -10.70 2.33 -2.73
CA GLU A 111 -11.58 1.67 -1.77
C GLU A 111 -10.85 0.55 -1.02
N LEU A 112 -9.98 -0.19 -1.71
CA LEU A 112 -9.13 -1.19 -1.07
C LEU A 112 -8.09 -0.53 -0.14
N GLU A 113 -7.55 0.62 -0.55
CA GLU A 113 -6.68 1.43 0.31
C GLU A 113 -7.44 1.94 1.53
N LEU A 114 -8.66 2.46 1.38
CA LEU A 114 -9.49 2.90 2.50
C LEU A 114 -9.76 1.76 3.49
N LEU A 115 -10.00 0.54 2.99
CA LEU A 115 -10.22 -0.65 3.81
C LEU A 115 -8.97 -1.04 4.61
N LEU A 116 -7.78 -0.79 4.05
CA LEU A 116 -6.50 -1.14 4.66
C LEU A 116 -5.98 -0.06 5.61
N CYS A 117 -6.03 1.20 5.18
CA CYS A 117 -5.40 2.35 5.83
C CYS A 117 -6.38 3.21 6.62
N GLY A 118 -7.69 2.96 6.50
CA GLY A 118 -8.71 3.82 7.07
C GLY A 118 -8.85 5.15 6.33
N SER A 119 -9.81 5.96 6.78
CA SER A 119 -10.01 7.30 6.24
C SER A 119 -8.93 8.25 6.74
N PRO A 120 -8.26 9.01 5.86
CA PRO A 120 -7.40 10.11 6.28
C PRO A 120 -8.22 11.31 6.79
N ASP A 121 -9.49 11.40 6.39
CA ASP A 121 -10.39 12.47 6.81
C ASP A 121 -10.87 12.21 8.23
N LEU A 122 -10.50 13.11 9.14
CA LEU A 122 -10.94 13.11 10.52
C LEU A 122 -12.23 13.94 10.64
N ASP A 123 -13.31 13.27 11.00
CA ASP A 123 -14.59 13.92 11.30
C ASP A 123 -14.64 14.26 12.79
N PHE A 124 -14.31 15.50 13.11
CA PHE A 124 -14.29 15.99 14.49
C PHE A 124 -15.69 16.11 15.09
N GLU A 125 -16.74 16.31 14.28
CA GLU A 125 -18.13 16.31 14.74
C GLU A 125 -18.55 14.89 15.15
N ALA A 126 -18.23 13.89 14.33
CA ALA A 126 -18.45 12.49 14.68
C ALA A 126 -17.65 12.12 15.94
N LEU A 127 -16.39 12.54 16.04
CA LEU A 127 -15.55 12.31 17.22
C LEU A 127 -16.16 12.93 18.48
N GLU A 128 -16.59 14.19 18.43
CA GLU A 128 -17.24 14.87 19.55
C GLU A 128 -18.52 14.14 19.97
N SER A 129 -19.35 13.71 19.02
CA SER A 129 -20.63 13.04 19.30
C SER A 129 -20.49 11.69 20.03
N VAL A 130 -19.36 10.98 19.85
CA VAL A 130 -19.10 9.68 20.47
C VAL A 130 -18.14 9.75 21.66
N THR A 131 -17.61 10.95 21.97
CA THR A 131 -16.65 11.14 23.05
C THR A 131 -17.31 10.95 24.40
N GLN A 132 -16.72 10.11 25.25
CA GLN A 132 -17.13 9.94 26.64
C GLN A 132 -16.12 10.65 27.55
N TYR A 133 -16.65 11.40 28.52
CA TYR A 133 -15.84 12.13 29.48
C TYR A 133 -15.84 11.38 30.83
N ASP A 134 -14.66 11.28 31.43
CA ASP A 134 -14.47 10.64 32.74
C ASP A 134 -13.73 11.60 33.69
N SER A 135 -13.62 11.21 34.97
CA SER A 135 -12.86 11.93 36.00
C SER A 135 -13.30 13.39 36.23
N GLY A 136 -14.60 13.68 36.06
CA GLY A 136 -15.20 14.99 36.33
C GLY A 136 -15.13 15.99 35.18
N PHE A 137 -14.64 15.59 34.00
CA PHE A 137 -14.76 16.39 32.79
C PHE A 137 -16.13 16.23 32.13
N SER A 138 -16.54 17.24 31.37
CA SER A 138 -17.73 17.23 30.53
C SER A 138 -17.49 18.07 29.28
N GLU A 139 -18.39 17.99 28.31
CA GLU A 139 -18.43 18.85 27.12
C GLU A 139 -18.32 20.36 27.45
N HIS A 140 -18.75 20.77 28.65
CA HIS A 140 -18.70 22.17 29.07
C HIS A 140 -17.38 22.60 29.70
N SER A 141 -16.48 21.66 30.02
CA SER A 141 -15.19 21.95 30.63
C SER A 141 -14.31 22.76 29.67
N ASP A 142 -13.70 23.84 30.16
CA ASP A 142 -12.90 24.75 29.32
C ASP A 142 -11.77 24.01 28.58
N VAL A 143 -11.14 23.02 29.24
CA VAL A 143 -10.08 22.21 28.61
C VAL A 143 -10.57 21.43 27.41
N ILE A 144 -11.81 20.93 27.44
CA ILE A 144 -12.40 20.16 26.33
C ILE A 144 -12.68 21.09 25.15
N LYS A 145 -13.21 22.29 25.42
CA LYS A 145 -13.41 23.32 24.39
C LYS A 145 -12.09 23.74 23.75
N TYR A 146 -11.01 23.88 24.52
CA TYR A 146 -9.69 24.19 23.97
C TYR A 146 -9.14 23.06 23.09
N VAL A 147 -9.33 21.80 23.47
CA VAL A 147 -8.90 20.65 22.67
C VAL A 147 -9.65 20.61 21.33
N LEU A 148 -10.97 20.81 21.34
CA LEU A 148 -11.78 20.85 20.11
C LEU A 148 -11.44 22.07 19.24
N LEU A 149 -11.21 23.24 19.83
CA LEU A 149 -10.77 24.45 19.11
C LEU A 149 -9.40 24.32 18.43
N LEU A 150 -8.53 23.42 18.92
CA LEU A 150 -7.23 23.15 18.29
C LEU A 150 -7.31 22.10 17.17
N ALA A 151 -8.45 21.43 17.04
CA ALA A 151 -8.67 20.38 16.06
C ALA A 151 -9.22 20.91 14.72
N ASP A 152 -9.81 22.12 14.71
CA ASP A 152 -10.19 22.91 13.54
C ASP A 152 -9.03 23.75 12.96
#